data_AF-A0A931H626-F1
#
_entry.id   AF-A0A931H626-F1
#
_cell.length_a   1.000
_cell.length_b   1.000
_cell.length_c   1.000
_cell.angle_alpha   90.00
_cell.angle_beta   90.00
_cell.angle_gamma   90.00
#
_symmetry.space_group_name_H-M   'P 1'
#
loop_
_entity.id
_entity.type
_entity.pdbx_description
1 polymer ?
#
loop_
_entity_poly.entity_id
_entity_poly.type
_entity_poly.pdbx_seq_one_letter_code
_entity_poly.pdbx_strand_id
1 'polypeptide(L)'
;MRQLEDELFMARQSIVSLAPDEFHDLLSSHYSCETRSESYQWANEVAEEVIDKAIPIDEDRGWGQRAYCPLCRAGAQSFYSSERGYSLPEGLRRHLVGFGRTRECSVMEAARKMAQGSWNRKFGPKEDEARELEVKQKAQRLKTEVSYVIGPTDDAALLEGDWWAPARTTGDEEFSIKWAEQRLFSLGFRINVDGLRRSYLHTGKSGDAEFIIYADPRRKGRISMRVFYAAAKGRKKGIPLHSFDIRDAWKNNLPEKVAAGIEAAAKSPRR
;
A
#
# COMPACT_ATOMS: atom_id res chain seq x y z
N MET A 1 -17.16 -26.43 -4.09
CA MET A 1 -16.50 -25.16 -4.47
C MET A 1 -16.39 -25.00 -5.97
N ARG A 2 -15.83 -25.96 -6.72
CA ARG A 2 -15.71 -25.90 -8.18
C ARG A 2 -17.01 -25.56 -8.95
N GLN A 3 -18.13 -26.17 -8.58
CA GLN A 3 -19.43 -25.89 -9.20
C GLN A 3 -19.85 -24.40 -9.10
N LEU A 4 -19.65 -23.76 -7.94
CA LEU A 4 -19.99 -22.34 -7.75
C LEU A 4 -19.08 -21.42 -8.56
N GLU A 5 -17.81 -21.81 -8.73
CA GLU A 5 -16.85 -21.05 -9.54
C GLU A 5 -17.22 -21.12 -11.02
N ASP A 6 -17.61 -22.30 -11.51
CA ASP A 6 -18.06 -22.52 -12.88
C ASP A 6 -19.38 -21.78 -13.15
N GLU A 7 -20.37 -21.87 -12.24
CA GLU A 7 -21.63 -21.12 -12.34
C GLU A 7 -21.39 -19.60 -12.37
N LEU A 8 -20.50 -19.10 -11.51
CA LEU A 8 -20.17 -17.68 -11.47
C LEU A 8 -19.40 -17.22 -12.71
N PHE A 9 -18.55 -18.08 -13.28
CA PHE A 9 -17.88 -17.82 -14.55
C PHE A 9 -18.91 -17.73 -15.69
N MET A 10 -19.84 -18.69 -15.79
CA MET A 10 -20.90 -18.68 -16.79
C MET A 10 -21.84 -17.47 -16.66
N ALA A 11 -22.16 -17.07 -15.43
CA ALA A 11 -22.95 -15.87 -15.18
C ALA A 11 -22.23 -14.60 -15.68
N ARG A 12 -20.92 -14.45 -15.43
CA ARG A 12 -20.12 -13.33 -15.94
C ARG A 12 -20.01 -13.35 -17.46
N GLN A 13 -19.79 -14.52 -18.05
CA GLN A 13 -19.74 -14.68 -19.50
C GLN A 13 -21.08 -14.30 -20.14
N SER A 14 -22.19 -14.65 -19.49
CA SER A 14 -23.53 -14.25 -19.92
C SER A 14 -23.69 -12.74 -19.89
N ILE A 15 -23.23 -12.05 -18.84
CA ILE A 15 -23.24 -10.57 -18.79
C ILE A 15 -22.40 -9.96 -19.93
N VAL A 16 -21.22 -10.51 -20.20
CA VAL A 16 -20.36 -10.04 -21.31
C VAL A 16 -21.04 -10.25 -22.66
N SER A 17 -21.73 -11.37 -22.86
CA SER A 17 -22.47 -11.66 -24.10
C SER A 17 -23.68 -10.75 -24.37
N LEU A 18 -24.14 -9.98 -23.37
CA LEU A 18 -25.17 -8.95 -23.57
C LEU A 18 -24.62 -7.68 -24.21
N ALA A 19 -23.30 -7.50 -24.23
CA ALA A 19 -22.66 -6.40 -24.94
C ALA A 19 -22.80 -6.58 -26.45
N PRO A 20 -22.81 -5.50 -27.25
CA PRO A 20 -22.80 -5.60 -28.70
C PRO A 20 -21.61 -6.43 -29.22
N ASP A 21 -21.84 -7.24 -30.25
CA ASP A 21 -20.87 -8.21 -30.79
C ASP A 21 -19.52 -7.57 -31.18
N GLU A 22 -19.55 -6.32 -31.65
CA GLU A 22 -18.34 -5.57 -32.02
C GLU A 22 -17.34 -5.37 -30.87
N PHE A 23 -17.77 -5.53 -29.61
CA PHE A 23 -16.92 -5.40 -28.43
C PHE A 23 -16.44 -6.75 -27.87
N HIS A 24 -16.90 -7.89 -28.40
CA HIS A 24 -16.56 -9.20 -27.82
C HIS A 24 -15.06 -9.49 -27.93
N ASP A 25 -14.45 -9.23 -29.08
CA ASP A 25 -13.01 -9.38 -29.28
C ASP A 25 -12.23 -8.49 -28.31
N LEU A 26 -12.66 -7.23 -28.18
CA LEU A 26 -12.04 -6.28 -27.26
C LEU A 26 -12.13 -6.74 -25.80
N LEU A 27 -13.30 -7.23 -25.35
CA LEU A 27 -13.50 -7.71 -23.96
C LEU A 27 -12.77 -9.04 -23.70
N SER A 28 -12.52 -9.83 -24.73
CA SER A 28 -11.75 -11.09 -24.66
C SER A 28 -10.24 -10.90 -24.83
N SER A 29 -9.76 -9.73 -25.24
CA SER A 29 -8.33 -9.44 -25.44
C SER A 29 -7.44 -9.70 -24.21
N HIS A 30 -7.99 -9.78 -23.00
CA HIS A 30 -7.23 -10.10 -21.79
C HIS A 30 -6.48 -11.46 -21.84
N TYR A 31 -6.87 -12.37 -22.74
CA TYR A 31 -6.17 -13.62 -22.98
C TYR A 31 -4.79 -13.41 -23.62
N SER A 32 -4.56 -12.31 -24.34
CA SER A 32 -3.28 -12.00 -24.99
C SER A 32 -2.25 -11.41 -24.03
N CYS A 33 -2.63 -10.94 -22.84
CA CYS A 33 -1.68 -10.42 -21.86
C CYS A 33 -0.67 -11.51 -21.47
N GLU A 34 0.61 -11.27 -21.72
CA GLU A 34 1.74 -12.16 -21.42
C GLU A 34 2.35 -11.85 -20.06
N THR A 35 2.16 -10.63 -19.55
CA THR A 35 2.71 -10.19 -18.27
C THR A 35 1.65 -9.64 -17.31
N ARG A 36 1.97 -9.67 -16.01
CA ARG A 36 1.14 -9.01 -14.99
C ARG A 36 1.10 -7.49 -15.20
N SER A 37 2.16 -6.89 -15.74
CA SER A 37 2.19 -5.45 -16.04
C SER A 37 1.15 -5.06 -17.07
N GLU A 38 1.05 -5.80 -18.19
CA GLU A 38 0.02 -5.59 -19.22
C GLU A 38 -1.39 -5.72 -18.64
N SER A 39 -1.59 -6.67 -17.72
CA SER A 39 -2.90 -6.87 -17.08
C SER A 39 -3.41 -5.65 -16.31
N TYR A 40 -2.51 -4.79 -15.82
CA TYR A 40 -2.91 -3.55 -15.15
C TYR A 40 -3.37 -2.46 -16.12
N GLN A 41 -2.93 -2.50 -17.37
CA GLN A 41 -3.25 -1.51 -18.39
C GLN A 41 -4.50 -1.90 -19.19
N TRP A 42 -4.74 -3.20 -19.37
CA TRP A 42 -5.84 -3.76 -20.15
C TRP A 42 -7.19 -3.05 -19.96
N ALA A 43 -7.63 -2.84 -18.72
CA ALA A 43 -8.95 -2.24 -18.46
C ALA A 43 -9.04 -0.78 -18.95
N ASN A 44 -7.92 -0.04 -18.90
CA ASN A 44 -7.86 1.33 -19.42
C ASN A 44 -7.84 1.33 -20.94
N GLU A 45 -7.08 0.43 -21.56
CA GLU A 45 -7.00 0.28 -23.03
C GLU A 45 -8.36 -0.09 -23.62
N VAL A 46 -9.04 -1.08 -23.04
CA VAL A 46 -10.41 -1.43 -23.43
C VAL A 46 -11.36 -0.26 -23.25
N ALA A 47 -11.20 0.52 -22.18
CA ALA A 47 -12.05 1.69 -21.97
C ALA A 47 -11.85 2.77 -23.03
N GLU A 48 -10.61 3.02 -23.48
CA GLU A 48 -10.34 3.95 -24.59
C GLU A 48 -11.05 3.52 -25.86
N GLU A 49 -10.86 2.26 -26.27
CA GLU A 49 -11.47 1.70 -27.49
C GLU A 49 -13.00 1.75 -27.45
N VAL A 50 -13.60 1.56 -26.26
CA VAL A 50 -15.05 1.72 -26.07
C VAL A 50 -15.48 3.19 -26.18
N ILE A 51 -14.70 4.12 -25.64
CA ILE A 51 -14.98 5.56 -25.71
C ILE A 51 -14.92 6.05 -27.16
N ASP A 52 -13.93 5.58 -27.93
CA ASP A 52 -13.76 5.96 -29.34
C ASP A 52 -14.92 5.51 -30.23
N LYS A 53 -15.60 4.43 -29.83
CA LYS A 53 -16.82 3.92 -30.48
C LYS A 53 -18.12 4.52 -29.93
N ALA A 54 -18.05 5.42 -28.94
CA ALA A 54 -19.24 5.99 -28.33
C ALA A 54 -19.92 7.01 -29.24
N ILE A 55 -21.23 6.83 -29.46
CA ILE A 55 -22.04 7.75 -30.27
C ILE A 55 -22.53 8.90 -29.37
N PRO A 56 -22.17 10.17 -29.65
CA PRO A 56 -22.67 11.31 -28.91
C PRO A 56 -24.21 11.43 -29.01
N ILE A 57 -24.83 11.93 -27.95
CA ILE A 57 -26.25 12.26 -27.93
C ILE A 57 -26.40 13.66 -28.57
N ASP A 58 -27.19 13.76 -29.65
CA ASP A 58 -27.54 15.01 -30.32
C ASP A 58 -28.52 15.84 -29.45
N GLU A 59 -28.03 16.38 -28.35
CA GLU A 59 -28.71 17.40 -27.57
C GLU A 59 -27.71 18.49 -27.19
N ASP A 60 -27.74 19.60 -27.94
CA ASP A 60 -26.88 20.76 -27.70
C ASP A 60 -27.31 21.47 -26.42
N ARG A 61 -26.63 21.16 -25.31
CA ARG A 61 -26.90 21.74 -23.99
C ARG A 61 -25.72 22.51 -23.40
N GLY A 62 -24.72 22.93 -24.17
CA GLY A 62 -23.63 23.79 -23.69
C GLY A 62 -22.69 23.23 -22.61
N TRP A 63 -22.94 22.03 -22.06
CA TRP A 63 -22.14 21.38 -21.01
C TRP A 63 -21.19 20.28 -21.55
N GLY A 64 -20.91 20.29 -22.85
CA GLY A 64 -20.04 19.32 -23.53
C GLY A 64 -20.78 18.07 -24.08
N GLN A 65 -20.09 17.30 -24.93
CA GLN A 65 -20.63 16.10 -25.55
C GLN A 65 -20.84 14.98 -24.51
N ARG A 66 -21.95 14.25 -24.65
CA ARG A 66 -22.31 13.13 -23.77
C ARG A 66 -22.69 11.91 -24.59
N ALA A 67 -22.49 10.71 -24.06
CA ALA A 67 -22.90 9.46 -24.68
C ALA A 67 -23.47 8.48 -23.65
N TYR A 68 -24.35 7.59 -24.09
CA TYR A 68 -24.64 6.37 -23.32
C TYR A 68 -23.44 5.43 -23.38
N CYS A 69 -23.28 4.57 -22.37
CA CYS A 69 -22.24 3.55 -22.38
C CYS A 69 -22.52 2.54 -23.52
N PRO A 70 -21.59 2.33 -24.48
CA PRO A 70 -21.80 1.40 -25.60
C PRO A 70 -22.02 -0.05 -25.15
N LEU A 71 -21.45 -0.43 -23.99
CA LEU A 71 -21.51 -1.78 -23.46
C LEU A 71 -22.83 -2.07 -22.74
N CYS A 72 -23.14 -1.29 -21.70
CA CYS A 72 -24.30 -1.56 -20.84
C CYS A 72 -25.54 -0.73 -21.21
N ARG A 73 -25.41 0.20 -22.17
CA ARG A 73 -26.45 1.14 -22.62
C ARG A 73 -27.00 2.07 -21.53
N ALA A 74 -26.39 2.08 -20.34
CA ALA A 74 -26.77 2.97 -19.25
C ALA A 74 -26.26 4.39 -19.48
N GLY A 75 -26.91 5.36 -18.83
CA GLY A 75 -26.44 6.73 -18.69
C GLY A 75 -26.17 7.08 -17.22
N ALA A 76 -25.65 8.28 -16.96
CA ALA A 76 -25.44 8.76 -15.60
C ALA A 76 -26.77 8.77 -14.81
N GLN A 77 -26.72 8.33 -13.55
CA GLN A 77 -27.85 8.40 -12.63
C GLN A 77 -27.94 9.82 -12.06
N SER A 78 -28.47 10.77 -12.85
CA SER A 78 -28.78 12.11 -12.37
C SER A 78 -30.26 12.26 -12.05
N PHE A 79 -30.56 13.02 -11.00
CA PHE A 79 -31.94 13.38 -10.62
C PHE A 79 -32.57 14.33 -11.64
N TYR A 80 -31.75 15.07 -12.38
CA TYR A 80 -32.21 15.98 -13.42
C TYR A 80 -32.32 15.20 -14.75
N SER A 81 -33.54 15.15 -15.29
CA SER A 81 -33.87 14.50 -16.58
C SER A 81 -33.12 15.07 -17.79
N SER A 82 -32.44 16.21 -17.59
CA SER A 82 -31.58 16.90 -18.56
C SER A 82 -30.17 16.34 -18.67
N GLU A 83 -29.72 15.46 -17.77
CA GLU A 83 -28.36 14.91 -17.75
C GLU A 83 -28.31 13.46 -18.21
N ARG A 84 -28.79 13.22 -19.44
CA ARG A 84 -28.72 11.90 -20.07
C ARG A 84 -27.27 11.58 -20.47
N GLY A 85 -26.88 10.31 -20.32
CA GLY A 85 -25.53 9.84 -20.68
C GLY A 85 -24.41 10.30 -19.75
N TYR A 86 -23.18 9.89 -20.06
CA TYR A 86 -21.94 10.26 -19.40
C TYR A 86 -21.21 11.34 -20.20
N SER A 87 -20.49 12.24 -19.54
CA SER A 87 -19.64 13.22 -20.25
C SER A 87 -18.49 12.53 -20.98
N LEU A 88 -18.21 12.95 -22.21
CA LEU A 88 -17.10 12.44 -23.01
C LEU A 88 -15.82 13.27 -22.80
N PRO A 89 -14.63 12.64 -22.79
CA PRO A 89 -14.41 11.19 -22.61
C PRO A 89 -14.45 10.76 -21.13
N GLU A 90 -14.16 11.69 -20.21
CA GLU A 90 -13.76 11.39 -18.83
C GLU A 90 -14.91 10.81 -17.97
N GLY A 91 -16.15 11.26 -18.17
CA GLY A 91 -17.29 10.70 -17.45
C GLY A 91 -17.56 9.25 -17.83
N LEU A 92 -17.47 8.94 -19.13
CA LEU A 92 -17.63 7.58 -19.63
C LEU A 92 -16.47 6.68 -19.18
N ARG A 93 -15.24 7.17 -19.22
CA ARG A 93 -14.07 6.49 -18.66
C ARG A 93 -14.30 6.08 -17.21
N ARG A 94 -14.69 7.02 -16.35
CA ARG A 94 -14.93 6.76 -14.92
C ARG A 94 -15.97 5.68 -14.68
N HIS A 95 -17.01 5.63 -15.51
CA HIS A 95 -18.00 4.56 -15.48
C HIS A 95 -17.40 3.22 -15.91
N LEU A 96 -16.65 3.18 -17.01
CA LEU A 96 -16.07 1.93 -17.53
C LEU A 96 -15.07 1.31 -16.55
N VAL A 97 -14.20 2.11 -15.90
CA VAL A 97 -13.14 1.61 -15.01
C VAL A 97 -13.49 1.65 -13.51
N GLY A 98 -14.61 2.28 -13.13
CA GLY A 98 -15.03 2.39 -11.73
C GLY A 98 -14.21 3.38 -10.89
N PHE A 99 -13.88 4.56 -11.45
CA PHE A 99 -13.11 5.60 -10.75
C PHE A 99 -13.99 6.69 -10.11
N GLY A 100 -13.53 7.28 -9.00
CA GLY A 100 -14.12 8.49 -8.41
C GLY A 100 -15.52 8.32 -7.80
N ARG A 101 -15.75 7.23 -7.04
CA ARG A 101 -17.07 6.84 -6.45
C ARG A 101 -18.18 6.54 -7.47
N THR A 102 -17.84 6.42 -8.75
CA THR A 102 -18.79 6.03 -9.80
C THR A 102 -19.01 4.52 -9.78
N ARG A 103 -20.25 4.07 -10.01
CA ARG A 103 -20.53 2.65 -10.22
C ARG A 103 -19.90 2.18 -11.54
N GLU A 104 -19.07 1.14 -11.44
CA GLU A 104 -18.43 0.50 -12.60
C GLU A 104 -19.51 -0.06 -13.55
N CYS A 105 -19.21 -0.04 -14.85
CA CYS A 105 -20.00 -0.71 -15.87
C CYS A 105 -20.08 -2.21 -15.58
N SER A 106 -21.29 -2.77 -15.50
CA SER A 106 -21.49 -4.18 -15.17
C SER A 106 -20.82 -5.13 -16.16
N VAL A 107 -20.75 -4.74 -17.44
CA VAL A 107 -20.07 -5.50 -18.50
C VAL A 107 -18.56 -5.48 -18.28
N MET A 108 -17.98 -4.29 -18.05
CA MET A 108 -16.54 -4.16 -17.77
C MET A 108 -16.15 -4.88 -16.49
N GLU A 109 -16.96 -4.76 -15.43
CA GLU A 109 -16.72 -5.46 -14.18
C GLU A 109 -16.71 -6.98 -14.40
N ALA A 110 -17.69 -7.52 -15.13
CA ALA A 110 -17.75 -8.95 -15.44
C ALA A 110 -16.52 -9.40 -16.24
N ALA A 111 -16.16 -8.67 -17.30
CA ALA A 111 -14.99 -8.96 -18.14
C ALA A 111 -13.69 -8.90 -17.31
N ARG A 112 -13.52 -7.86 -16.47
CA ARG A 112 -12.37 -7.70 -15.59
C ARG A 112 -12.27 -8.82 -14.56
N LYS A 113 -13.39 -9.28 -13.99
CA LYS A 113 -13.40 -10.42 -13.05
C LYS A 113 -13.03 -11.73 -13.74
N MET A 114 -13.44 -11.93 -14.98
CA MET A 114 -13.01 -13.08 -15.79
C MET A 114 -11.51 -12.99 -16.10
N ALA A 115 -11.03 -11.82 -16.51
CA ALA A 115 -9.63 -11.54 -16.79
C ALA A 115 -8.74 -11.79 -15.56
N GLN A 116 -9.13 -11.29 -14.38
CA GLN A 116 -8.46 -11.55 -13.11
C GLN A 116 -8.34 -13.05 -12.82
N GLY A 117 -9.40 -13.83 -13.07
CA GLY A 117 -9.36 -15.28 -12.91
C GLY A 117 -8.42 -15.98 -13.90
N SER A 118 -8.32 -15.48 -15.13
CA SER A 118 -7.36 -15.96 -16.13
C SER A 118 -5.92 -15.65 -15.72
N TRP A 119 -5.64 -14.41 -15.38
CA TRP A 119 -4.30 -13.94 -14.97
C TRP A 119 -3.82 -14.58 -13.68
N ASN A 120 -4.69 -14.80 -12.69
CA ASN A 120 -4.32 -15.49 -11.47
C ASN A 120 -3.92 -16.95 -11.74
N ARG A 121 -4.58 -17.63 -12.68
CA ARG A 121 -4.16 -18.98 -13.11
C ARG A 121 -2.87 -18.96 -13.91
N LYS A 122 -2.66 -17.95 -14.76
CA LYS A 122 -1.47 -17.83 -15.63
C LYS A 122 -0.22 -17.39 -14.88
N PHE A 123 -0.33 -16.38 -14.01
CA PHE A 123 0.80 -15.72 -13.35
C PHE A 123 0.94 -16.08 -11.87
N GLY A 124 -0.17 -16.44 -11.20
CA GLY A 124 -0.20 -16.71 -9.76
C GLY A 124 0.82 -17.74 -9.30
N PRO A 125 0.96 -18.92 -9.95
CA PRO A 125 1.93 -19.93 -9.51
C PRO A 125 3.38 -19.40 -9.47
N LYS A 126 3.81 -18.67 -10.50
CA LYS A 126 5.16 -18.10 -10.55
C LYS A 126 5.37 -17.01 -9.51
N GLU A 127 4.35 -16.19 -9.24
CA GLU A 127 4.39 -15.16 -8.21
C GLU A 127 4.39 -15.74 -6.80
N ASP A 128 3.63 -16.83 -6.58
CA ASP A 128 3.60 -17.56 -5.32
C ASP A 128 4.95 -18.23 -5.04
N GLU A 129 5.56 -18.88 -6.05
CA GLU A 129 6.92 -19.43 -5.97
C GLU A 129 7.95 -18.36 -5.65
N ALA A 130 7.89 -17.20 -6.33
CA ALA A 130 8.78 -16.08 -6.06
C ALA A 130 8.62 -15.55 -4.63
N ARG A 131 7.38 -15.36 -4.18
CA ARG A 131 7.08 -14.91 -2.80
C ARG A 131 7.55 -15.92 -1.77
N GLU A 132 7.36 -17.21 -2.00
CA GLU A 132 7.87 -18.26 -1.11
C GLU A 132 9.40 -18.26 -1.05
N LEU A 133 10.06 -18.06 -2.19
CA LEU A 133 11.51 -17.95 -2.25
C LEU A 133 12.01 -16.74 -1.48
N GLU A 134 11.37 -15.57 -1.65
CA GLU A 134 11.69 -14.35 -0.89
C GLU A 134 11.51 -14.55 0.62
N VAL A 135 10.42 -15.20 1.04
CA VAL A 135 10.18 -15.53 2.45
C VAL A 135 11.25 -16.49 2.99
N LYS A 136 11.61 -17.53 2.22
CA LYS A 136 12.68 -18.47 2.60
C LYS A 136 14.04 -17.77 2.69
N GLN A 137 14.38 -16.92 1.72
CA GLN A 137 15.60 -16.13 1.72
C GLN A 137 15.63 -15.19 2.93
N LYS A 138 14.54 -14.46 3.20
CA LYS A 138 14.43 -13.58 4.37
C LYS A 138 14.56 -14.34 5.69
N ALA A 139 13.93 -15.50 5.80
CA ALA A 139 14.04 -16.36 6.98
C ALA A 139 15.47 -16.87 7.17
N GLN A 140 16.19 -17.21 6.10
CA GLN A 140 17.59 -17.59 6.17
C GLN A 140 18.47 -16.41 6.60
N ARG A 141 18.24 -15.23 6.03
CA ARG A 141 18.97 -14.00 6.39
C ARG A 141 18.75 -13.61 7.85
N LEU A 142 17.54 -13.76 8.39
CA LEU A 142 17.26 -13.55 9.83
C LEU A 142 18.04 -14.48 10.77
N LYS A 143 18.57 -15.61 10.28
CA LYS A 143 19.42 -16.53 11.05
C LYS A 143 20.91 -16.18 10.98
N THR A 144 21.34 -15.44 9.97
CA THR A 144 22.77 -15.18 9.69
C THR A 144 23.16 -13.71 9.82
N GLU A 145 22.20 -12.79 9.70
CA GLU A 145 22.40 -11.35 9.71
C GLU A 145 21.88 -10.71 11.00
N VAL A 146 22.45 -9.54 11.31
CA VAL A 146 21.98 -8.71 12.42
C VAL A 146 20.57 -8.20 12.13
N SER A 147 19.66 -8.39 13.06
CA SER A 147 18.28 -7.93 13.01
C SER A 147 17.98 -6.97 14.16
N TYR A 148 16.97 -6.13 13.98
CA TYR A 148 16.68 -5.00 14.86
C TYR A 148 15.26 -5.14 15.42
N VAL A 149 15.15 -5.04 16.75
CA VAL A 149 13.88 -5.06 17.48
C VAL A 149 13.54 -3.62 17.86
N ILE A 150 12.40 -3.13 17.36
CA ILE A 150 11.98 -1.72 17.46
C ILE A 150 10.76 -1.51 18.37
N GLY A 151 10.35 -2.55 19.09
CA GLY A 151 9.25 -2.52 20.04
C GLY A 151 9.22 -3.78 20.91
N PRO A 152 8.46 -3.77 22.01
CA PRO A 152 8.44 -4.87 22.97
C PRO A 152 7.73 -6.14 22.45
N THR A 153 6.91 -6.01 21.40
CA THR A 153 6.19 -7.12 20.75
C THR A 153 6.48 -7.21 19.26
N ASP A 154 7.40 -6.39 18.76
CA ASP A 154 7.72 -6.35 17.34
C ASP A 154 8.68 -7.48 17.00
N ASP A 155 8.44 -8.14 15.86
CA ASP A 155 9.40 -9.09 15.31
C ASP A 155 10.70 -8.38 14.92
N ALA A 156 11.82 -9.09 15.05
CA ALA A 156 13.11 -8.58 14.63
C ALA A 156 13.14 -8.43 13.10
N ALA A 157 13.63 -7.28 12.63
CA ALA A 157 13.64 -6.97 11.22
C ALA A 157 15.06 -6.62 10.73
N LEU A 158 15.40 -7.05 9.52
CA LEU A 158 16.71 -6.84 8.90
C LEU A 158 16.95 -5.35 8.59
N LEU A 159 18.21 -5.02 8.30
CA LEU A 159 18.61 -3.73 7.77
C LEU A 159 18.20 -3.63 6.29
N GLU A 160 16.93 -3.35 6.06
CA GLU A 160 16.31 -3.24 4.73
C GLU A 160 15.71 -1.85 4.55
N GLY A 161 15.87 -1.31 3.35
CA GLY A 161 15.31 -0.01 2.95
C GLY A 161 14.29 -0.20 1.85
N ASP A 162 13.51 0.85 1.62
CA ASP A 162 12.66 0.96 0.44
C ASP A 162 13.14 2.12 -0.45
N TRP A 163 12.56 2.24 -1.64
CA TRP A 163 12.92 3.30 -2.61
C TRP A 163 12.78 4.73 -2.04
N TRP A 164 11.88 4.93 -1.07
CA TRP A 164 11.59 6.24 -0.47
C TRP A 164 12.40 6.49 0.81
N ALA A 165 12.90 5.43 1.43
CA ALA A 165 13.65 5.41 2.68
C ALA A 165 14.73 4.32 2.62
N PRO A 166 15.87 4.59 1.94
CA PRO A 166 16.94 3.60 1.82
C PRO A 166 17.51 3.25 3.19
N ALA A 167 17.99 2.01 3.33
CA ALA A 167 18.68 1.56 4.53
C ALA A 167 20.05 2.24 4.65
N ARG A 168 20.55 2.30 5.89
CA ARG A 168 21.95 2.65 6.14
C ARG A 168 22.89 1.56 5.65
N THR A 169 24.12 1.96 5.31
CA THR A 169 25.20 1.04 5.00
C THR A 169 25.84 0.49 6.28
N THR A 170 26.44 -0.70 6.20
CA THR A 170 27.13 -1.37 7.32
C THR A 170 28.60 -0.96 7.47
N GLY A 171 29.13 -0.19 6.52
CA GLY A 171 30.51 0.30 6.52
C GLY A 171 30.77 1.47 7.48
N ASP A 172 31.89 2.15 7.27
CA ASP A 172 32.34 3.30 8.08
C ASP A 172 31.99 4.66 7.44
N GLU A 173 31.05 4.67 6.51
CA GLU A 173 30.61 5.86 5.78
C GLU A 173 29.83 6.84 6.68
N GLU A 174 29.75 8.10 6.23
CA GLU A 174 28.88 9.10 6.86
C GLU A 174 27.41 8.62 6.81
N PHE A 175 26.73 8.66 7.95
CA PHE A 175 25.37 8.14 8.14
C PHE A 175 25.23 6.60 8.02
N SER A 176 26.32 5.86 8.15
CA SER A 176 26.31 4.40 8.33
C SER A 176 25.57 3.97 9.61
N ILE A 177 25.35 2.66 9.75
CA ILE A 177 24.77 2.09 10.96
C ILE A 177 25.64 2.39 12.19
N LYS A 178 26.97 2.31 12.07
CA LYS A 178 27.91 2.61 13.16
C LYS A 178 27.80 4.06 13.61
N TRP A 179 27.67 5.00 12.67
CA TRP A 179 27.42 6.41 12.99
C TRP A 179 26.12 6.58 13.77
N ALA A 180 25.05 5.87 13.38
CA ALA A 180 23.76 5.96 14.07
C ALA A 180 23.83 5.35 15.48
N GLU A 181 24.56 4.24 15.65
CA GLU A 181 24.83 3.63 16.95
C GLU A 181 25.60 4.57 17.89
N GLN A 182 26.66 5.21 17.39
CA GLN A 182 27.43 6.20 18.17
C GLN A 182 26.56 7.39 18.58
N ARG A 183 25.69 7.85 17.68
CA ARG A 183 24.74 8.92 17.97
C ARG A 183 23.69 8.51 18.99
N LEU A 184 23.20 7.28 18.95
CA LEU A 184 22.29 6.76 19.97
C LEU A 184 22.98 6.64 21.33
N PHE A 185 24.23 6.17 21.34
CA PHE A 185 25.03 6.08 22.55
C PHE A 185 25.28 7.44 23.20
N SER A 186 25.59 8.47 22.41
CA SER A 186 25.76 9.84 22.94
C SER A 186 24.45 10.45 23.47
N LEU A 187 23.30 9.95 23.01
CA LEU A 187 21.97 10.29 23.53
C LEU A 187 21.55 9.43 24.74
N GLY A 188 22.45 8.58 25.25
CA GLY A 188 22.22 7.75 26.43
C GLY A 188 21.46 6.45 26.17
N PHE A 189 21.24 6.06 24.91
CA PHE A 189 20.63 4.77 24.59
C PHE A 189 21.60 3.63 24.91
N ARG A 190 21.07 2.56 25.49
CA ARG A 190 21.78 1.31 25.72
C ARG A 190 21.50 0.36 24.57
N ILE A 191 22.54 -0.29 24.08
CA ILE A 191 22.40 -1.41 23.16
C ILE A 191 22.16 -2.69 23.97
N ASN A 192 21.09 -3.40 23.64
CA ASN A 192 20.85 -4.76 24.12
C ASN A 192 21.05 -5.72 22.95
N VAL A 193 21.92 -6.72 23.15
CA VAL A 193 22.33 -7.70 22.15
C VAL A 193 21.90 -9.08 22.64
N ASP A 194 20.99 -9.70 21.90
CA ASP A 194 20.50 -11.07 22.13
C ASP A 194 20.79 -11.91 20.88
N GLY A 195 21.95 -12.56 20.87
CA GLY A 195 22.50 -13.22 19.68
C GLY A 195 22.71 -12.23 18.53
N LEU A 196 21.98 -12.42 17.41
CA LEU A 196 22.00 -11.54 16.25
C LEU A 196 20.96 -10.41 16.33
N ARG A 197 20.15 -10.36 17.39
CA ARG A 197 19.14 -9.33 17.57
C ARG A 197 19.71 -8.15 18.34
N ARG A 198 19.53 -6.94 17.82
CA ARG A 198 19.90 -5.68 18.47
C ARG A 198 18.66 -4.87 18.78
N SER A 199 18.65 -4.24 19.95
CA SER A 199 17.68 -3.20 20.28
C SER A 199 18.38 -2.04 20.96
N TYR A 200 17.93 -0.83 20.69
CA TYR A 200 18.47 0.39 21.30
C TYR A 200 17.41 0.97 22.21
N LEU A 201 17.69 0.92 23.51
CA LEU A 201 16.73 1.21 24.56
C LEU A 201 17.14 2.45 25.33
N HIS A 202 16.19 3.34 25.57
CA HIS A 202 16.33 4.42 26.53
C HIS A 202 15.15 4.40 27.49
N THR A 203 15.41 4.68 28.76
CA THR A 203 14.37 4.76 29.80
C THR A 203 14.18 6.22 30.19
N GLY A 204 12.93 6.68 30.22
CA GLY A 204 12.59 8.04 30.62
C GLY A 204 11.55 8.05 31.73
N LYS A 205 11.51 9.15 32.49
CA LYS A 205 10.44 9.44 33.44
C LYS A 205 9.79 10.76 33.08
N SER A 206 8.47 10.83 33.16
CA SER A 206 7.72 12.10 33.08
C SER A 206 6.57 12.02 34.08
N GLY A 207 6.66 12.85 35.14
CA GLY A 207 5.83 12.68 36.34
C GLY A 207 6.05 11.30 36.98
N ASP A 208 4.95 10.62 37.30
CA ASP A 208 4.96 9.28 37.93
C ASP A 208 5.05 8.12 36.92
N ALA A 209 5.10 8.41 35.62
CA ALA A 209 5.12 7.40 34.57
C ALA A 209 6.56 7.10 34.10
N GLU A 210 6.89 5.82 34.06
CA GLU A 210 8.11 5.31 33.45
C GLU A 210 7.85 4.84 32.02
N PHE A 211 8.75 5.26 31.11
CA PHE A 211 8.69 4.97 29.70
C PHE A 211 9.93 4.20 29.25
N ILE A 212 9.72 3.32 28.27
CA ILE A 212 10.77 2.67 27.52
C ILE A 212 10.69 3.11 26.06
N ILE A 213 11.83 3.45 25.49
CA ILE A 213 11.95 4.01 24.15
C ILE A 213 12.79 3.06 23.34
N TYR A 214 12.25 2.62 22.19
CA TYR A 214 12.99 1.85 21.21
C TYR A 214 13.39 2.79 20.07
N ALA A 215 14.67 2.78 19.73
CA ALA A 215 15.17 3.49 18.55
C ALA A 215 15.40 2.52 17.39
N ASP A 216 14.98 2.94 16.20
CA ASP A 216 15.20 2.30 14.91
C ASP A 216 16.23 3.10 14.10
N PRO A 217 17.50 2.66 14.07
CA PRO A 217 18.55 3.33 13.32
C PRO A 217 18.62 2.89 11.86
N ARG A 218 17.78 1.98 11.37
CA ARG A 218 17.99 1.31 10.08
C ARG A 218 17.87 2.22 8.86
N ARG A 219 17.06 3.27 8.95
CA ARG A 219 16.75 4.17 7.83
C ARG A 219 17.79 5.27 7.70
N LYS A 220 18.22 5.56 6.47
CA LYS A 220 19.06 6.73 6.18
C LYS A 220 18.27 8.02 6.36
N GLY A 221 18.91 9.07 6.88
CA GLY A 221 18.33 10.40 7.02
C GLY A 221 17.60 10.65 8.36
N ARG A 222 17.28 9.61 9.12
CA ARG A 222 16.65 9.72 10.45
C ARG A 222 16.89 8.51 11.33
N ILE A 223 16.68 8.69 12.63
CA ILE A 223 16.54 7.64 13.62
C ILE A 223 15.13 7.77 14.19
N SER A 224 14.30 6.75 13.97
CA SER A 224 12.92 6.75 14.44
C SER A 224 12.84 6.24 15.87
N MET A 225 12.06 6.88 16.71
CA MET A 225 11.89 6.53 18.12
C MET A 225 10.43 6.19 18.38
N ARG A 226 10.20 5.11 19.12
CA ARG A 226 8.88 4.65 19.56
C ARG A 226 8.85 4.58 21.08
N VAL A 227 7.88 5.27 21.68
CA VAL A 227 7.75 5.38 23.13
C VAL A 227 6.65 4.45 23.64
N PHE A 228 6.97 3.65 24.65
CA PHE A 228 6.05 2.72 25.31
C PHE A 228 6.08 2.93 26.82
N TYR A 229 5.07 2.43 27.54
CA TYR A 229 5.12 2.36 28.99
C TYR A 229 6.05 1.23 29.45
N ALA A 230 6.87 1.46 30.46
CA ALA A 230 7.76 0.45 31.02
C ALA A 230 6.99 -0.67 31.74
N ALA A 231 5.92 -0.31 32.48
CA ALA A 231 5.02 -1.26 33.11
C ALA A 231 3.63 -1.17 32.46
N ALA A 232 3.24 -2.22 31.74
CA ALA A 232 1.88 -2.35 31.20
C ALA A 232 0.88 -2.70 32.32
N LYS A 233 0.62 -1.79 33.25
CA LYS A 233 -0.53 -1.92 34.16
C LYS A 233 -1.82 -1.77 33.32
N GLY A 234 -2.34 -2.90 32.82
CA GLY A 234 -3.62 -2.99 32.12
C GLY A 234 -3.68 -2.48 30.68
N ARG A 235 -2.54 -2.25 30.01
CA ARG A 235 -2.50 -1.67 28.65
C ARG A 235 -2.18 -2.72 27.59
N LYS A 236 -2.77 -2.57 26.39
CA LYS A 236 -2.46 -3.41 25.22
C LYS A 236 -0.96 -3.31 24.94
N LYS A 237 -0.24 -4.42 25.15
CA LYS A 237 1.17 -4.53 24.83
C LYS A 237 1.34 -4.29 23.32
N GLY A 238 2.31 -3.48 22.93
CA GLY A 238 2.76 -3.38 21.53
C GLY A 238 2.37 -2.13 20.74
N ILE A 239 1.45 -1.29 21.21
CA ILE A 239 1.14 -0.02 20.52
C ILE A 239 2.03 1.10 21.11
N PRO A 240 2.82 1.82 20.30
CA PRO A 240 3.58 2.96 20.78
C PRO A 240 2.62 4.10 21.16
N LEU A 241 2.90 4.75 22.29
CA LEU A 241 2.16 5.93 22.76
C LEU A 241 2.40 7.12 21.85
N HIS A 242 3.64 7.21 21.38
CA HIS A 242 4.10 8.27 20.51
C HIS A 242 5.28 7.77 19.71
N SER A 243 5.45 8.37 18.54
CA SER A 243 6.59 8.11 17.68
C SER A 243 7.11 9.45 17.16
N PHE A 244 8.42 9.61 17.15
CA PHE A 244 9.07 10.81 16.64
C PHE A 244 10.41 10.45 15.99
N ASP A 245 10.92 11.35 15.15
CA ASP A 245 12.16 11.12 14.40
C ASP A 245 13.22 12.14 14.80
N ILE A 246 14.47 11.68 14.92
CA ILE A 246 15.65 12.55 14.94
C ILE A 246 16.27 12.52 13.56
N ARG A 247 16.32 13.66 12.87
CA ARG A 247 16.94 13.74 11.55
C ARG A 247 18.46 13.68 11.65
N ASP A 248 19.08 13.07 10.64
CA ASP A 248 20.53 12.96 10.56
C ASP A 248 21.20 14.33 10.44
N ALA A 249 20.58 15.22 9.66
CA ALA A 249 21.04 16.59 9.45
C ALA A 249 21.01 17.47 10.72
N TRP A 250 20.33 17.05 11.79
CA TRP A 250 20.32 17.81 13.04
C TRP A 250 21.64 17.62 13.79
N LYS A 251 22.34 18.72 14.08
CA LYS A 251 23.63 18.70 14.81
C LYS A 251 23.54 19.22 16.24
N ASN A 252 22.57 20.10 16.51
CA ASN A 252 22.44 20.80 17.79
C ASN A 252 21.17 20.38 18.53
N ASN A 253 21.21 20.53 19.86
CA ASN A 253 20.11 20.34 20.80
C ASN A 253 19.40 18.99 20.67
N LEU A 254 20.17 17.92 20.43
CA LEU A 254 19.62 16.59 20.23
C LEU A 254 19.03 16.00 21.53
N PRO A 255 19.69 16.13 22.71
CA PRO A 255 19.11 15.67 23.97
C PRO A 255 17.76 16.35 24.29
N GLU A 256 17.65 17.66 24.06
CA GLU A 256 16.44 18.44 24.29
C GLU A 256 15.31 17.98 23.37
N LYS A 257 15.62 17.61 22.13
CA LYS A 257 14.63 17.08 21.18
C LYS A 257 14.13 15.69 21.58
N VAL A 258 15.02 14.83 22.10
CA VAL A 258 14.61 13.54 22.68
C VAL A 258 13.68 13.79 23.87
N ALA A 259 14.07 14.66 24.80
CA ALA A 259 13.28 14.98 25.97
C ALA A 259 11.90 15.54 25.60
N ALA A 260 11.83 16.46 24.63
CA ALA A 260 10.57 17.01 24.12
C ALA A 260 9.68 15.93 23.49
N GLY A 261 10.26 14.95 22.77
CA GLY A 261 9.52 13.80 22.24
C GLY A 261 8.93 12.90 23.33
N ILE A 262 9.66 12.71 24.44
CA ILE A 262 9.19 11.96 25.61
C ILE A 262 8.06 12.71 26.31
N GLU A 263 8.21 14.02 26.51
CA GLU A 263 7.15 14.85 27.09
C GLU A 263 5.89 14.86 26.23
N ALA A 264 6.04 14.94 24.91
CA ALA A 264 4.91 14.84 23.98
C ALA A 264 4.18 13.50 24.13
N ALA A 265 4.92 12.40 24.35
CA ALA A 265 4.34 11.09 24.64
C ALA A 265 3.56 11.07 25.96
N ALA A 266 4.05 11.74 26.99
CA ALA A 266 3.36 11.86 28.28
C ALA A 266 2.08 12.73 28.17
N LYS A 267 2.09 13.75 27.31
CA LYS A 267 0.97 14.66 27.06
C LYS A 267 -0.03 14.13 26.04
N SER A 268 0.33 13.13 25.22
CA SER A 268 -0.51 12.65 24.13
C SER A 268 -1.79 12.01 24.70
N PRO A 269 -2.97 12.63 24.46
CA PRO A 269 -4.22 12.10 24.95
C PRO A 269 -4.60 10.84 24.16
N ARG A 270 -5.03 9.83 24.92
CA ARG A 270 -5.74 8.60 24.51
C ARG A 270 -6.30 8.68 23.08
N ARG A 271 -5.83 7.81 22.18
CA ARG A 271 -6.59 7.38 21.00
C ARG A 271 -6.98 5.93 21.17
#